data_AF-A0A951TXJ5-F1
#
_entry.id   AF-A0A951TXJ5-F1
#
_cell.length_a   1.000
_cell.length_b   1.000
_cell.length_c   1.000
_cell.angle_alpha   90.00
_cell.angle_beta   90.00
_cell.angle_gamma   90.00
#
_symmetry.space_group_name_H-M   'P 1'
#
loop_
_entity.id
_entity.type
_entity.pdbx_description
1 polymer ?
#
loop_
_entity_poly.entity_id
_entity_poly.type
_entity_poly.pdbx_seq_one_letter_code
_entity_poly.pdbx_strand_id
1 'polypeptide(L)' 'METERDWQQDKLLSGGEIAKLKQSGIDVHSLKGGQGASRLDLYKDEVGNIYIKPKGGNGAGEPTGLNINDF' A
#
# COMPACT_ATOMS: atom_id res chain seq x y z
N MET A 1 12.15 -5.60 18.43
CA MET A 1 10.90 -5.06 18.97
C MET A 1 10.04 -4.79 17.76
N GLU A 2 8.98 -5.56 17.53
CA GLU A 2 7.95 -5.16 16.57
C GLU A 2 7.39 -3.84 17.08
N THR A 3 7.65 -2.75 16.37
CA THR A 3 6.93 -1.52 16.60
C THR A 3 5.48 -1.83 16.23
N GLU A 4 4.58 -1.82 17.23
CA GLU A 4 3.15 -1.93 16.96
C GLU A 4 2.77 -0.85 15.95
N ARG A 5 2.45 -1.26 14.73
CA ARG A 5 2.12 -0.33 13.65
C ARG A 5 0.87 0.46 14.03
N ASP A 6 0.99 1.77 14.10
CA ASP A 6 -0.16 2.66 14.14
C ASP A 6 -0.67 2.89 12.71
N TRP A 7 -1.69 2.12 12.33
CA TRP A 7 -2.25 2.20 10.99
C TRP A 7 -2.86 3.57 10.65
N GLN A 8 -3.16 4.40 11.66
CA GLN A 8 -3.67 5.76 11.44
C GLN A 8 -2.59 6.68 10.87
N GLN A 9 -1.31 6.37 11.09
CA GLN A 9 -0.17 7.11 10.56
C GLN A 9 0.25 6.69 9.15
N ASP A 10 -0.28 5.56 8.65
CA ASP A 10 0.08 5.11 7.31
C ASP A 10 -0.29 6.14 6.26
N LYS A 11 0.60 6.31 5.28
CA LYS A 11 0.47 7.32 4.24
C LYS A 11 0.07 6.66 2.93
N LEU A 12 -0.84 7.30 2.21
CA LEU A 12 -1.17 6.90 0.85
C LEU A 12 0.12 6.88 0.00
N LEU A 13 0.33 5.83 -0.79
CA LEU A 13 1.44 5.81 -1.75
C LEU A 13 1.27 6.98 -2.72
N SER A 14 2.35 7.73 -2.90
CA SER A 14 2.38 8.83 -3.85
C SER A 14 2.30 8.32 -5.30
N GLY A 15 1.93 9.21 -6.24
CA GLY A 15 1.91 8.86 -7.66
C GLY A 15 3.27 8.36 -8.18
N GLY A 16 4.38 8.89 -7.65
CA GLY A 16 5.73 8.44 -7.99
C GLY A 16 6.03 7.03 -7.50
N GLU A 17 5.58 6.68 -6.30
CA GLU A 17 5.75 5.33 -5.74
C GLU A 17 4.90 4.30 -6.48
N ILE A 18 3.65 4.65 -6.81
CA ILE A 18 2.81 3.83 -7.69
C ILE A 18 3.47 3.64 -9.06
N ALA A 19 4.11 4.68 -9.60
CA ALA A 19 4.83 4.57 -10.87
C ALA A 19 6.04 3.62 -10.77
N LYS A 20 6.81 3.68 -9.68
CA LYS A 20 7.91 2.73 -9.42
C LYS A 20 7.43 1.29 -9.39
N LEU A 21 6.36 1.00 -8.63
CA LEU A 21 5.78 -0.34 -8.58
C LEU A 21 5.42 -0.86 -9.98
N LYS A 22 4.75 -0.03 -10.79
CA LYS A 22 4.39 -0.38 -12.17
C LYS A 22 5.61 -0.60 -13.07
N GLN A 23 6.64 0.24 -12.94
CA GLN A 23 7.89 0.09 -13.70
C GLN A 23 8.62 -1.20 -13.36
N SER A 24 8.52 -1.63 -12.10
CA SER A 24 9.06 -2.91 -11.61
C SER A 24 8.17 -4.12 -11.92
N GLY A 25 7.11 -3.94 -12.73
CA GLY A 25 6.22 -5.01 -13.18
C GLY A 25 5.07 -5.36 -12.24
N ILE A 26 4.89 -4.62 -11.14
CA ILE A 26 3.77 -4.83 -10.21
C ILE A 26 2.52 -4.14 -10.75
N ASP A 27 1.51 -4.95 -11.09
CA ASP A 27 0.18 -4.44 -11.41
C ASP A 27 -0.59 -4.08 -10.13
N VAL A 28 -0.61 -2.79 -9.80
CA VAL A 28 -1.32 -2.26 -8.64
C VAL A 28 -2.84 -2.50 -8.66
N HIS A 29 -3.45 -2.74 -9.82
CA HIS A 29 -4.89 -3.05 -9.92
C HIS A 29 -5.15 -4.49 -9.47
N SER A 30 -4.35 -5.42 -9.97
CA SER A 30 -4.35 -6.83 -9.55
C SER A 30 -3.96 -6.97 -8.08
N LEU A 31 -2.97 -6.19 -7.61
CA LEU A 31 -2.54 -6.18 -6.20
C LEU A 31 -3.68 -5.82 -5.25
N LYS A 32 -4.57 -4.90 -5.64
CA LYS A 32 -5.75 -4.50 -4.86
C LYS A 32 -6.92 -5.52 -4.97
N GLY A 33 -6.70 -6.71 -5.51
CA GLY A 33 -7.73 -7.75 -5.64
C GLY A 33 -8.61 -7.65 -6.90
N GLY A 34 -8.27 -6.78 -7.85
CA GLY A 34 -8.97 -6.60 -9.13
C GLY A 34 -10.39 -6.04 -8.99
N GLN A 35 -11.35 -6.86 -8.55
CA GLN A 35 -12.74 -6.46 -8.42
C GLN A 35 -12.94 -5.56 -7.19
N GLY A 36 -13.31 -4.30 -7.42
CA GLY A 36 -13.42 -3.29 -6.35
C GLY A 36 -12.10 -2.58 -6.01
N ALA A 37 -11.03 -2.80 -6.79
CA ALA A 37 -9.76 -2.10 -6.64
C ALA A 37 -9.87 -0.57 -6.71
N SER A 38 -10.94 -0.02 -7.30
CA SER A 38 -11.23 1.42 -7.30
C SER A 38 -11.65 1.97 -5.93
N ARG A 39 -12.15 1.10 -5.04
CA ARG A 39 -12.53 1.43 -3.65
C ARG A 39 -11.38 1.28 -2.69
N LEU A 40 -10.25 0.75 -3.16
CA LEU A 40 -9.07 0.44 -2.37
C LEU A 40 -7.89 1.30 -2.83
N ASP A 41 -7.00 1.58 -1.89
CA ASP A 41 -5.77 2.31 -2.11
C ASP A 41 -4.60 1.64 -1.41
N LEU A 42 -3.39 1.91 -1.90
CA LEU A 42 -2.17 1.37 -1.31
C LEU A 42 -1.62 2.42 -0.35
N TYR A 43 -1.36 2.00 0.88
CA TYR A 43 -0.77 2.80 1.93
C TYR A 43 0.54 2.18 2.34
N LYS A 44 1.43 3.00 2.91
CA LYS A 44 2.69 2.55 3.49
C LYS A 44 2.81 2.98 4.94
N ASP A 45 3.42 2.14 5.77
CA ASP A 45 3.86 2.56 7.10
C ASP A 45 5.15 3.41 7.01
N GLU A 46 5.64 3.87 8.16
CA GLU A 46 6.84 4.71 8.23
C GLU A 46 8.11 4.03 7.71
N VAL A 47 8.14 2.70 7.73
CA VAL A 47 9.27 1.89 7.25
C VAL A 47 9.08 1.38 5.82
N GLY A 48 7.98 1.74 5.17
CA GLY A 48 7.72 1.51 3.75
C GLY A 48 6.94 0.23 3.41
N ASN A 49 6.48 -0.56 4.38
CA ASN A 49 5.68 -1.75 4.07
C ASN A 49 4.33 -1.34 3.49
N ILE A 50 3.87 -2.03 2.45
CA ILE A 50 2.69 -1.67 1.68
C ILE A 50 1.47 -2.47 2.13
N TYR A 51 0.36 -1.77 2.33
CA TYR A 51 -0.93 -2.30 2.76
C TYR A 51 -2.05 -1.86 1.82
N ILE A 52 -3.05 -2.71 1.65
CA ILE A 52 -4.28 -2.41 0.92
C ILE A 52 -5.31 -1.92 1.93
N LYS A 53 -5.81 -0.69 1.74
CA LYS A 53 -6.85 -0.11 2.59
C LYS A 53 -8.04 0.38 1.76
N PRO A 54 -9.23 0.52 2.36
CA PRO A 54 -10.28 1.36 1.80
C PRO A 54 -9.76 2.75 1.46
N LYS A 55 -10.23 3.30 0.35
CA LYS A 55 -9.97 4.68 -0.04
C LYS A 55 -10.31 5.63 1.12
N GLY A 56 -9.38 6.50 1.47
CA GLY A 56 -9.48 7.36 2.65
C GLY A 56 -8.78 6.79 3.90
N GLY A 57 -8.23 5.57 3.84
CA GLY A 57 -7.27 5.07 4.83
C GLY A 57 -7.89 4.48 6.11
N ASN A 58 -9.20 4.26 6.11
CA ASN A 58 -9.90 3.71 7.28
C ASN A 58 -9.57 2.24 7.49
N GLY A 59 -8.99 1.93 8.65
CA GLY A 59 -8.65 0.58 9.10
C GLY A 59 -7.18 0.20 8.89
N ALA A 60 -6.79 -0.92 9.53
CA ALA A 60 -5.44 -1.47 9.45
C ALA A 60 -5.07 -1.90 8.02
N GLY A 61 -6.04 -2.37 7.25
CA GLY A 61 -5.82 -2.88 5.91
C GLY A 61 -5.06 -4.20 5.89
N GLU A 62 -4.96 -4.76 4.68
CA GLU A 62 -4.33 -6.04 4.43
C GLU A 62 -2.86 -5.85 4.03
N PRO A 63 -1.89 -6.54 4.67
CA PRO A 63 -0.50 -6.48 4.26
C PRO A 63 -0.31 -7.13 2.88
N THR A 64 0.47 -6.48 2.01
CA THR A 64 0.80 -7.04 0.68
C THR A 64 2.07 -7.89 0.67
N GLY A 65 2.88 -7.78 1.72
CA GLY A 65 4.23 -8.37 1.77
C GLY A 65 5.29 -7.61 0.95
N LEU A 66 4.93 -6.48 0.34
CA LEU A 66 5.86 -5.64 -0.42
C LEU A 66 6.34 -4.46 0.44
N ASN A 67 7.58 -4.02 0.23
CA ASN A 67 8.12 -2.78 0.77
C ASN A 67 8.46 -1.81 -0.38
N ILE A 68 8.03 -0.55 -0.29
CA ILE A 68 8.26 0.43 -1.36
C ILE A 68 9.75 0.76 -1.57
N ASN A 69 10.59 0.56 -0.55
CA ASN A 69 12.02 0.82 -0.63
C ASN A 69 12.78 -0.23 -1.46
N ASP A 70 12.14 -1.34 -1.81
CA ASP A 70 12.71 -2.37 -2.70
C ASP A 70 12.58 -1.98 -4.19
N PHE A 71 12.06 -0.78 -4.50
CA PHE A 71 11.75 -0.30 -5.86
C PHE A 71 12.20 1.14 -6.17
#